data_AF-A0A1W9G5R0-F1
#
_entry.id   AF-A0A1W9G5R0-F1
#
_cell.length_a   1.000
_cell.length_b   1.000
_cell.length_c   1.000
_cell.angle_alpha   90.00
_cell.angle_beta   90.00
_cell.angle_gamma   90.00
#
_symmetry.space_group_name_H-M   'P 1'
#
loop_
_entity.id
_entity.type
_entity.pdbx_description
1 polymer ?
#
loop_
_entity_poly.entity_id
_entity_poly.type
_entity_poly.pdbx_seq_one_letter_code
_entity_poly.pdbx_strand_id
1 'polypeptide(L)' 'MIAARLVLCALCSLLIGCSDKAKELFETAAFEENQGNIPHAKQLYQELVNLYPSTKVAEMARSRLADLESRK' A
#
# COMPACT_ATOMS: atom_id res chain seq x y z
N MET A 1 27.77 22.28 -11.02
CA MET A 1 27.20 21.05 -11.64
C MET A 1 27.26 19.80 -10.75
N ILE A 2 28.13 19.72 -9.73
CA ILE A 2 28.20 18.59 -8.78
C ILE A 2 27.04 18.62 -7.76
N ALA A 3 26.70 19.80 -7.24
CA ALA A 3 25.60 19.97 -6.29
C ALA A 3 24.24 19.52 -6.85
N ALA A 4 23.96 19.82 -8.13
CA ALA A 4 22.72 19.39 -8.80
C ALA A 4 22.61 17.86 -8.94
N ARG A 5 23.74 17.16 -9.10
CA ARG A 5 23.78 15.69 -9.17
C ARG A 5 23.59 15.03 -7.79
N LEU A 6 24.11 15.66 -6.73
CA LEU A 6 23.92 15.19 -5.35
C LEU A 6 22.47 15.38 -4.88
N VAL A 7 21.83 16.50 -5.26
CA VAL A 7 20.40 16.74 -4.99
C VAL A 7 19.52 15.73 -5.73
N LEU A 8 19.86 15.39 -6.99
CA LEU A 8 19.12 14.41 -7.77
C LEU A 8 19.23 12.97 -7.18
N CYS A 9 20.41 12.56 -6.70
CA CYS A 9 20.58 11.26 -6.04
C CYS A 9 19.82 11.17 -4.70
N ALA A 10 19.77 12.24 -3.91
CA ALA A 10 19.05 12.26 -2.64
C ALA A 10 17.52 12.17 -2.82
N LEU A 11 16.99 12.70 -3.93
CA LEU A 11 15.57 12.59 -4.27
C LEU A 11 15.17 11.17 -4.71
N CYS A 12 16.09 10.41 -5.31
CA CYS A 12 15.88 9.01 -5.68
C CYS A 12 15.82 8.07 -4.47
N SER A 13 16.53 8.37 -3.38
CA SER A 13 16.54 7.56 -2.16
C SER A 13 15.16 7.48 -1.47
N LEU A 14 14.32 8.49 -1.65
CA LEU A 14 12.95 8.53 -1.10
C LEU A 14 11.99 7.58 -1.82
N LEU A 15 12.33 7.13 -3.04
CA LEU A 15 11.46 6.26 -3.83
C LEU A 15 11.65 4.77 -3.54
N ILE A 16 12.77 4.37 -2.92
CA ILE A 16 13.11 2.96 -2.69
C ILE A 16 12.33 2.37 -1.50
N GLY A 17 11.99 3.17 -0.49
CA GLY A 17 11.26 2.72 0.70
C GLY A 17 9.72 2.63 0.55
N CYS A 18 9.19 2.96 -0.63
CA CYS A 18 7.74 3.02 -0.86
C CYS A 18 7.12 1.62 -1.02
N SER A 19 7.88 0.65 -1.55
CA SER A 19 7.38 -0.71 -1.80
C SER A 19 7.23 -1.54 -0.52
N ASP A 20 8.14 -1.40 0.45
CA ASP A 20 8.12 -2.22 1.67
C ASP A 20 6.95 -1.82 2.58
N LYS A 21 6.69 -0.52 2.72
CA LYS A 21 5.55 -0.02 3.49
C LYS A 21 4.20 -0.40 2.89
N ALA A 22 4.09 -0.40 1.55
CA ALA A 22 2.89 -0.89 0.89
C ALA A 22 2.65 -2.38 1.24
N LYS A 23 3.70 -3.19 1.19
CA LYS A 23 3.60 -4.60 1.55
C LYS A 23 3.17 -4.80 3.01
N GLU A 24 3.78 -4.11 3.96
CA GLU A 24 3.42 -4.19 5.39
C GLU A 24 1.95 -3.81 5.65
N LEU A 25 1.46 -2.75 5.00
CA LEU A 25 0.08 -2.30 5.15
C LEU A 25 -0.92 -3.33 4.60
N PHE A 26 -0.58 -3.98 3.48
CA PHE A 26 -1.38 -5.08 2.94
C PHE A 26 -1.40 -6.30 3.84
N GLU A 27 -0.25 -6.70 4.38
CA GLU A 27 -0.14 -7.84 5.31
C GLU A 27 -0.95 -7.59 6.58
N THR A 28 -0.94 -6.35 7.09
CA THR A 28 -1.77 -5.95 8.24
C THR A 28 -3.26 -6.01 7.91
N ALA A 29 -3.67 -5.51 6.74
CA ALA A 29 -5.05 -5.60 6.28
C ALA A 29 -5.53 -7.06 6.16
N ALA A 30 -4.70 -7.94 5.61
CA ALA A 30 -4.98 -9.37 5.49
C ALA A 30 -5.04 -10.08 6.86
N PHE A 31 -4.20 -9.68 7.80
CA PHE A 31 -4.24 -10.18 9.17
C PHE A 31 -5.56 -9.82 9.86
N GLU A 32 -5.97 -8.55 9.81
CA GLU A 32 -7.25 -8.07 10.37
C GLU A 32 -8.44 -8.79 9.72
N GLU A 33 -8.38 -9.01 8.40
CA GLU A 33 -9.40 -9.76 7.67
C GLU A 33 -9.52 -11.20 8.21
N ASN A 34 -8.39 -11.88 8.42
CA ASN A 34 -8.33 -13.24 8.95
C ASN A 34 -8.79 -13.31 10.42
N GLN A 35 -8.60 -12.25 11.20
CA GLN A 35 -9.15 -12.12 12.56
C GLN A 35 -10.66 -11.79 12.56
N GLY A 36 -11.29 -11.62 11.40
CA GLY A 36 -12.70 -11.27 11.26
C GLY A 36 -13.00 -9.79 11.50
N ASN A 37 -11.97 -8.95 11.66
CA ASN A 37 -12.12 -7.50 11.79
C ASN A 37 -12.29 -6.85 10.41
N ILE A 38 -13.35 -7.26 9.71
CA ILE A 38 -13.63 -6.86 8.33
C ILE A 38 -13.71 -5.33 8.16
N PRO A 39 -14.32 -4.54 9.07
CA PRO A 39 -14.35 -3.09 8.92
C PRO A 39 -12.93 -2.48 8.88
N HIS A 40 -12.04 -2.90 9.78
CA HIS A 40 -10.68 -2.37 9.84
C HIS A 40 -9.83 -2.85 8.65
N ALA A 41 -9.99 -4.12 8.25
CA ALA A 41 -9.33 -4.65 7.05
C ALA A 41 -9.66 -3.82 5.81
N LYS A 42 -10.95 -3.47 5.60
CA LYS A 42 -11.38 -2.60 4.49
C LYS A 42 -10.74 -1.22 4.57
N GLN A 43 -10.63 -0.61 5.76
CA GLN A 43 -9.97 0.68 5.94
C GLN A 43 -8.49 0.63 5.52
N LEU A 44 -7.74 -0.39 5.97
CA LEU A 44 -6.32 -0.54 5.65
C LEU A 44 -6.09 -0.82 4.16
N TYR A 45 -6.90 -1.67 3.52
CA TYR A 45 -6.82 -1.87 2.08
C TYR A 45 -7.09 -0.56 1.31
N GLN A 46 -8.06 0.26 1.76
CA GLN A 46 -8.36 1.53 1.11
C GLN A 46 -7.23 2.55 1.29
N GLU A 47 -6.64 2.60 2.48
CA GLU A 47 -5.47 3.44 2.77
C GLU A 47 -4.29 3.07 1.87
N LEU A 48 -4.01 1.77 1.71
CA LEU A 48 -2.97 1.29 0.81
C LEU A 48 -3.19 1.75 -0.64
N VAL A 49 -4.42 1.64 -1.13
CA VAL A 49 -4.79 2.11 -2.48
C VAL A 49 -4.56 3.62 -2.63
N ASN A 50 -4.81 4.39 -1.59
CA ASN A 50 -4.64 5.85 -1.61
C ASN A 50 -3.16 6.26 -1.55
N LEU A 51 -2.36 5.61 -0.70
CA LEU A 51 -0.95 5.96 -0.48
C LEU A 51 -0.02 5.39 -1.56
N TYR A 52 -0.33 4.21 -2.10
CA TYR A 52 0.54 3.47 -3.01
C TYR A 52 -0.17 3.04 -4.32
N PRO A 53 -0.91 3.94 -5.00
CA PRO A 53 -1.89 3.58 -6.02
C PRO A 53 -1.33 2.82 -7.22
N SER A 54 -0.05 3.04 -7.56
CA SER A 54 0.62 2.47 -8.73
C SER A 54 1.39 1.17 -8.43
N THR A 55 1.29 0.63 -7.22
CA THR A 55 1.98 -0.62 -6.84
C THR A 55 1.13 -1.85 -7.16
N LYS A 56 1.77 -2.99 -7.43
CA LYS A 56 1.09 -4.29 -7.61
C LYS A 56 0.27 -4.68 -6.38
N VAL A 57 0.77 -4.34 -5.18
CA VAL A 57 0.07 -4.63 -3.92
C VAL A 57 -1.22 -3.80 -3.81
N ALA A 58 -1.23 -2.56 -4.30
CA ALA A 58 -2.47 -1.77 -4.37
C ALA A 58 -3.51 -2.36 -5.33
N GLU A 59 -3.09 -2.99 -6.44
CA GLU A 59 -4.01 -3.74 -7.30
C GLU A 59 -4.63 -4.93 -6.56
N MET A 60 -3.83 -5.67 -5.79
CA MET A 60 -4.32 -6.77 -4.96
C MET A 60 -5.33 -6.28 -3.91
N ALA A 61 -5.06 -5.16 -3.25
CA ALA A 61 -5.99 -4.58 -2.28
C ALA A 61 -7.30 -4.09 -2.90
N ARG A 62 -7.25 -3.50 -4.09
CA ARG A 62 -8.47 -3.15 -4.85
C ARG A 62 -9.33 -4.39 -5.11
N SER A 63 -8.71 -5.50 -5.50
CA SER A 63 -9.41 -6.78 -5.70
C SER A 63 -10.03 -7.29 -4.41
N ARG A 64 -9.27 -7.30 -3.30
CA ARG A 64 -9.78 -7.75 -1.99
C ARG A 64 -10.94 -6.88 -1.49
N LEU A 65 -10.86 -5.55 -1.66
CA LEU A 65 -11.96 -4.64 -1.33
C LEU A 65 -13.22 -5.00 -2.11
N ALA A 66 -13.11 -5.19 -3.43
CA ALA A 66 -14.24 -5.57 -4.27
C ALA A 66 -14.89 -6.89 -3.80
N ASP A 67 -14.07 -7.90 -3.46
CA ASP A 67 -14.56 -9.18 -2.93
C ASP A 67 -15.27 -9.03 -1.58
N LEU A 68 -14.78 -8.15 -0.70
CA LEU A 68 -15.37 -7.92 0.61
C LEU A 68 -16.64 -7.06 0.55
N GLU A 69 -16.81 -6.22 -0.47
CA GLU A 69 -18.05 -5.47 -0.72
C GLU A 69 -19.14 -6.31 -1.41
N SER A 70 -18.75 -7.34 -2.19
CA SER A 70 -19.72 -8.22 -2.85
C SER A 70 -20.33 -9.27 -1.92
N ARG A 71 -19.72 -9.52 -0.75
CA ARG A 71 -20.24 -10.42 0.29
C ARG A 71 -21.31 -9.67 1.11
N LYS A 72 -22.53 -9.64 0.59
CA LYS A 72 -23.72 -9.20 1.35
C LYS A 72 -24.31 -10.36 2.13
#